data_AF-A0A7J0GM78-F1
#
_entry.id   AF-A0A7J0GM78-F1
#
_cell.length_a   1.000
_cell.length_b   1.000
_cell.length_c   1.000
_cell.angle_alpha   90.00
_cell.angle_beta   90.00
_cell.angle_gamma   90.00
#
_symmetry.space_group_name_H-M   'P 1'
#
loop_
_entity.id
_entity.type
_entity.pdbx_description
1 polymer ?
#
loop_
_entity_poly.entity_id
_entity_poly.type
_entity_poly.pdbx_seq_one_letter_code
_entity_poly.pdbx_strand_id
1 'polypeptide(L)'
;MAAATKVVPAVIVGGGRVGKAMQEMGNGDDLLVKRGDSVPLDFAGPILVCTRNDDLEAVLESTPKSRWDDLQSLVNLLLMGKRILIPEGLTAAFGKWASAVAARLHAGGLSCKVLDKDAFQKQMLEKLIWISAFMLVGARHPGATVGVVEKDFRSEVCSLITELAAAAAAEKAIVFEDGMDDRLCAYSRTVAHFPTAVKEFKWRNGWFYSLSEKAIAEGKPDPCPLHTTWLKELKVV
;
A
#
# COMPACT_ATOMS: atom_id res chain seq x y z
N MET A 1 3.90 5.61 30.37
CA MET A 1 2.61 5.36 29.70
C MET A 1 2.30 6.56 28.84
N ALA A 2 2.34 6.44 27.51
CA ALA A 2 1.78 7.50 26.66
C ALA A 2 0.25 7.51 26.84
N ALA A 3 -0.37 8.68 26.90
CA ALA A 3 -1.83 8.76 26.96
C ALA A 3 -2.42 8.13 25.69
N ALA A 4 -3.44 7.29 25.83
CA ALA A 4 -4.13 6.73 24.69
C ALA A 4 -4.80 7.86 23.90
N THR A 5 -4.29 8.14 22.69
CA THR A 5 -4.86 9.14 21.79
C THR A 5 -6.33 8.80 21.54
N LYS A 6 -7.25 9.71 21.87
CA LYS A 6 -8.68 9.51 21.67
C LYS A 6 -9.00 9.41 20.19
N VAL A 7 -9.86 8.46 19.80
CA VAL A 7 -10.41 8.42 18.43
C VAL A 7 -11.22 9.69 18.19
N VAL A 8 -10.84 10.44 17.15
CA VAL A 8 -11.52 11.67 16.71
C VAL A 8 -12.46 11.36 15.54
N PRO A 9 -13.57 12.12 15.36
CA PRO A 9 -14.44 12.00 14.19
C PRO A 9 -13.67 12.19 12.88
N ALA A 10 -14.10 11.52 11.82
CA ALA A 10 -13.49 11.58 10.50
C ALA A 10 -14.53 11.69 9.38
N VAL A 11 -14.14 12.31 8.27
CA VAL A 11 -14.82 12.09 6.99
C VAL A 11 -14.29 10.78 6.41
N ILE A 12 -15.15 9.86 6.01
CA ILE A 12 -14.78 8.58 5.41
C ILE A 12 -15.27 8.56 3.97
N VAL A 13 -14.35 8.58 3.01
CA VAL A 13 -14.70 8.59 1.58
C VAL A 13 -14.74 7.16 1.06
N GLY A 14 -15.94 6.67 0.76
CA GLY A 14 -16.19 5.35 0.16
C GLY A 14 -16.66 4.26 1.14
N GLY A 15 -17.97 4.03 1.19
CA GLY A 15 -18.65 3.01 2.01
C GLY A 15 -18.44 1.53 1.62
N GLY A 16 -17.27 1.18 1.08
CA GLY A 16 -16.85 -0.20 0.88
C GLY A 16 -16.41 -0.87 2.18
N ARG A 17 -15.93 -2.12 2.11
CA ARG A 17 -15.50 -2.89 3.30
C ARG A 17 -14.51 -2.14 4.20
N VAL A 18 -13.53 -1.43 3.60
CA VAL A 18 -12.54 -0.66 4.37
C VAL A 18 -13.18 0.56 5.02
N GLY A 19 -13.98 1.36 4.29
CA GLY A 19 -14.65 2.52 4.87
C GLY A 19 -15.63 2.15 5.98
N LYS A 20 -16.36 1.04 5.84
CA LYS A 20 -17.19 0.49 6.92
C LYS A 20 -16.37 0.08 8.13
N ALA A 21 -15.29 -0.68 7.95
CA ALA A 21 -14.41 -1.05 9.06
C ALA A 21 -13.81 0.20 9.76
N MET A 22 -13.41 1.23 9.01
CA MET A 22 -12.92 2.48 9.59
C MET A 22 -14.01 3.24 10.36
N GLN A 23 -15.27 3.16 9.92
CA GLN A 23 -16.43 3.73 10.61
C GLN A 23 -16.79 2.95 11.88
N GLU A 24 -16.71 1.62 11.84
CA GLU A 24 -16.89 0.71 12.98
C GLU A 24 -15.79 0.90 14.04
N MET A 25 -14.56 1.23 13.62
CA MET A 25 -13.45 1.67 14.49
C MET A 25 -13.58 3.13 14.98
N GLY A 26 -14.64 3.83 14.57
CA GLY A 26 -14.89 5.22 14.92
C GLY A 26 -15.45 5.44 16.33
N ASN A 27 -15.81 6.69 16.61
CA ASN A 27 -16.49 7.08 17.85
C ASN A 27 -18.02 7.23 17.69
N GLY A 28 -18.56 7.00 16.49
CA GLY A 28 -19.97 7.20 16.13
C GLY A 28 -20.27 8.48 15.35
N ASP A 29 -19.38 9.48 15.37
CA ASP A 29 -19.61 10.81 14.78
C ASP A 29 -19.05 10.94 13.34
N ASP A 30 -18.71 9.84 12.69
CA ASP A 30 -18.07 9.86 11.37
C ASP A 30 -19.04 10.16 10.23
N LEU A 31 -18.63 11.05 9.32
CA LEU A 31 -19.37 11.33 8.10
C LEU A 31 -18.94 10.40 6.97
N LEU A 32 -19.83 9.51 6.53
CA LEU A 32 -19.60 8.66 5.36
C LEU A 32 -19.99 9.38 4.06
N VAL A 33 -19.00 9.74 3.25
CA VAL A 33 -19.15 10.32 1.91
C VAL A 33 -19.19 9.18 0.87
N LYS A 34 -20.23 9.13 0.02
CA LYS A 34 -20.39 8.11 -1.04
C LYS A 34 -20.01 8.70 -2.40
N ARG A 35 -20.06 7.86 -3.43
CA ARG A 35 -19.80 8.27 -4.82
C ARG A 35 -20.86 9.28 -5.27
N GLY A 36 -20.42 10.48 -5.66
CA GLY A 36 -21.29 11.58 -6.07
C GLY A 36 -21.51 12.64 -4.97
N ASP A 37 -21.18 12.32 -3.72
CA ASP A 37 -21.21 13.29 -2.62
C ASP A 37 -19.89 14.08 -2.57
N SER A 38 -19.96 15.36 -2.18
CA SER A 38 -18.78 16.19 -1.91
C SER A 38 -18.31 16.06 -0.47
N VAL A 39 -17.00 16.16 -0.24
CA VAL A 39 -16.44 16.28 1.11
C VAL A 39 -16.81 17.65 1.69
N PRO A 40 -17.36 17.74 2.92
CA PRO A 40 -17.74 19.01 3.53
C PRO A 40 -16.52 19.89 3.82
N LEU A 41 -16.68 21.20 3.62
CA LEU A 41 -15.70 22.19 4.04
C LEU A 41 -15.56 22.20 5.58
N ASP A 42 -16.68 22.26 6.28
CA ASP A 42 -16.77 22.56 7.72
C ASP A 42 -16.84 21.29 8.61
N PHE A 43 -15.97 20.30 8.34
CA PHE A 43 -15.82 19.11 9.20
C PHE A 43 -14.42 19.04 9.79
N ALA A 44 -14.30 19.22 11.11
CA ALA A 44 -13.03 19.11 11.82
C ALA A 44 -12.59 17.65 11.98
N GLY A 45 -11.47 17.27 11.37
CA GLY A 45 -10.91 15.92 11.44
C GLY A 45 -10.21 15.48 10.15
N PRO A 46 -9.63 14.27 10.13
CA PRO A 46 -9.05 13.68 8.93
C PRO A 46 -10.11 13.29 7.89
N ILE A 47 -9.69 13.24 6.63
CA ILE A 47 -10.46 12.67 5.51
C ILE A 47 -9.84 11.33 5.13
N LEU A 48 -10.46 10.24 5.59
CA LEU A 48 -10.01 8.86 5.42
C LEU A 48 -10.45 8.31 4.06
N VAL A 49 -9.54 8.29 3.09
CA VAL A 49 -9.85 7.84 1.72
C VAL A 49 -9.84 6.31 1.66
N CYS A 50 -11.03 5.75 1.46
CA CYS A 50 -11.33 4.31 1.48
C CYS A 50 -11.83 3.76 0.12
N THR A 51 -11.58 4.50 -0.96
CA THR A 51 -12.02 4.21 -2.33
C THR A 51 -11.08 3.26 -3.09
N ARG A 52 -11.28 3.10 -4.40
CA ARG A 52 -10.31 2.41 -5.28
C ARG A 52 -9.27 3.42 -5.76
N ASN A 53 -8.08 2.95 -6.12
CA ASN A 53 -7.07 3.82 -6.71
C ASN A 53 -7.52 4.44 -8.05
N ASP A 54 -8.33 3.71 -8.82
CA ASP A 54 -8.97 4.24 -10.04
C ASP A 54 -9.98 5.37 -9.76
N ASP A 55 -10.48 5.49 -8.52
CA ASP A 55 -11.44 6.52 -8.10
C ASP A 55 -10.75 7.73 -7.43
N LEU A 56 -9.41 7.77 -7.31
CA LEU A 56 -8.71 8.81 -6.54
C LEU A 56 -8.84 10.22 -7.12
N GLU A 57 -8.84 10.36 -8.45
CA GLU A 57 -9.02 11.67 -9.10
C GLU A 57 -10.38 12.26 -8.72
N ALA A 58 -11.44 11.45 -8.77
CA ALA A 58 -12.78 11.86 -8.35
C ALA A 58 -12.88 12.23 -6.86
N VAL A 59 -11.98 11.72 -6.00
CA VAL A 59 -11.87 12.14 -4.59
C VAL A 59 -11.20 13.51 -4.49
N LEU A 60 -10.17 13.79 -5.29
CA LEU A 60 -9.53 15.12 -5.34
C LEU A 60 -10.50 16.18 -5.90
N GLU A 61 -11.26 15.84 -6.93
CA GLU A 61 -12.32 16.69 -7.52
C GLU A 61 -13.46 16.97 -6.51
N SER A 62 -13.88 15.98 -5.72
CA SER A 62 -14.95 16.15 -4.72
C SER A 62 -14.47 16.68 -3.37
N THR A 63 -13.16 16.91 -3.19
CA THR A 63 -12.57 17.47 -1.96
C THR A 63 -12.18 18.93 -2.15
N PRO A 64 -12.70 19.87 -1.33
CA PRO A 64 -12.26 21.27 -1.35
C PRO A 64 -10.74 21.39 -1.22
N LYS A 65 -10.08 22.18 -2.10
CA LYS A 65 -8.61 22.31 -2.13
C LYS A 65 -8.00 22.73 -0.78
N SER A 66 -8.71 23.55 0.00
CA SER A 66 -8.33 23.95 1.36
C SER A 66 -8.29 22.79 2.38
N ARG A 67 -8.87 21.64 2.04
CA ARG A 67 -8.93 20.42 2.86
C ARG A 67 -8.00 19.32 2.35
N TRP A 68 -7.23 19.55 1.29
CA TRP A 68 -6.32 18.52 0.75
C TRP A 68 -5.24 18.08 1.77
N ASP A 69 -4.78 18.98 2.64
CA ASP A 69 -3.85 18.65 3.74
C ASP A 69 -4.47 17.75 4.84
N ASP A 70 -5.80 17.56 4.83
CA ASP A 70 -6.50 16.65 5.73
C ASP A 70 -6.71 15.25 5.13
N LEU A 71 -6.37 15.04 3.85
CA LEU A 71 -6.48 13.74 3.18
C LEU A 71 -5.51 12.72 3.79
N GLN A 72 -6.03 11.55 4.10
CA GLN A 72 -5.32 10.40 4.65
C GLN A 72 -5.76 9.14 3.89
N SER A 73 -4.97 8.76 2.89
CA SER A 73 -5.23 7.56 2.09
C SER A 73 -4.96 6.30 2.89
N LEU A 74 -6.00 5.60 3.36
CA LEU A 74 -5.85 4.34 4.09
C LEU A 74 -5.76 3.11 3.18
N VAL A 75 -6.19 3.28 1.93
CA VAL A 75 -6.05 2.26 0.88
C VAL A 75 -4.64 2.33 0.35
N ASN A 76 -3.76 1.44 0.87
CA ASN A 76 -2.35 1.30 0.52
C ASN A 76 -1.60 2.65 0.40
N LEU A 77 -0.77 2.95 1.38
CA LEU A 77 -0.13 4.27 1.55
C LEU A 77 0.99 4.62 0.55
N LEU A 78 1.00 4.01 -0.63
CA LEU A 78 1.51 4.65 -1.83
C LEU A 78 0.30 4.77 -2.74
N LEU A 79 0.11 5.93 -3.39
CA LEU A 79 -0.74 5.97 -4.59
C LEU A 79 -0.40 4.71 -5.38
N MET A 80 -1.42 3.97 -5.81
CA MET A 80 -1.31 2.61 -6.33
C MET A 80 -1.14 1.47 -5.27
N GLY A 81 -2.06 0.51 -4.97
CA GLY A 81 -3.36 0.04 -5.53
C GLY A 81 -4.38 -0.52 -4.47
N LYS A 82 -5.42 -1.32 -4.81
CA LYS A 82 -6.48 -1.84 -3.88
C LYS A 82 -6.06 -2.97 -2.90
N ARG A 83 -6.79 -2.99 -1.76
CA ARG A 83 -7.10 -4.16 -0.88
C ARG A 83 -5.93 -5.03 -0.38
N ILE A 84 -5.42 -4.71 0.81
CA ILE A 84 -5.56 -5.60 1.97
C ILE A 84 -5.96 -4.71 3.16
N LEU A 85 -6.90 -5.13 4.01
CA LEU A 85 -7.04 -4.55 5.36
C LEU A 85 -5.82 -5.07 6.12
N ILE A 86 -4.88 -4.19 6.46
CA ILE A 86 -3.49 -4.57 6.69
C ILE A 86 -3.39 -5.57 7.85
N PRO A 87 -2.98 -6.82 7.59
CA PRO A 87 -2.62 -7.77 8.62
C PRO A 87 -1.36 -7.26 9.33
N GLU A 88 -1.23 -7.59 10.61
CA GLU A 88 -0.35 -6.87 11.55
C GLU A 88 1.10 -6.71 11.05
N GLY A 89 1.69 -5.52 11.28
CA GLY A 89 3.13 -5.26 11.11
C GLY A 89 3.54 -4.23 10.05
N LEU A 90 2.83 -4.12 8.92
CA LEU A 90 3.20 -3.19 7.81
C LEU A 90 2.34 -1.92 7.68
N THR A 91 1.51 -1.60 8.68
CA THR A 91 0.77 -0.33 8.70
C THR A 91 1.61 0.79 9.27
N ALA A 92 1.68 1.91 8.55
CA ALA A 92 2.17 3.19 9.07
C ALA A 92 1.22 4.33 8.75
N ALA A 93 1.50 5.52 9.27
CA ALA A 93 0.87 6.78 8.89
C ALA A 93 1.88 7.94 9.06
N PHE A 94 1.73 8.98 8.26
CA PHE A 94 2.56 10.19 8.27
C PHE A 94 1.70 11.47 8.15
N GLY A 95 2.21 12.59 8.64
CA GLY A 95 1.58 13.91 8.53
C GLY A 95 0.63 14.26 9.68
N LYS A 96 -0.08 15.38 9.51
CA LYS A 96 -0.94 16.05 10.52
C LYS A 96 -1.86 15.09 11.31
N TRP A 97 -2.40 14.09 10.63
CA TRP A 97 -3.40 13.17 11.21
C TRP A 97 -2.86 11.77 11.52
N ALA A 98 -1.56 11.52 11.39
CA ALA A 98 -0.98 10.19 11.60
C ALA A 98 -1.34 9.59 12.97
N SER A 99 -1.26 10.38 14.04
CA SER A 99 -1.65 9.96 15.39
C SER A 99 -3.14 9.65 15.53
N ALA A 100 -4.01 10.34 14.77
CA ALA A 100 -5.45 10.07 14.76
C ALA A 100 -5.80 8.80 13.98
N VAL A 101 -5.12 8.57 12.85
CA VAL A 101 -5.20 7.31 12.08
C VAL A 101 -4.72 6.14 12.93
N ALA A 102 -3.57 6.27 13.60
CA ALA A 102 -3.03 5.25 14.47
C ALA A 102 -3.96 4.96 15.67
N ALA A 103 -4.51 5.99 16.32
CA ALA A 103 -5.49 5.85 17.40
C ALA A 103 -6.71 5.00 16.98
N ARG A 104 -7.27 5.31 15.81
CA ARG A 104 -8.43 4.60 15.25
C ARG A 104 -8.11 3.14 14.92
N LEU A 105 -6.95 2.88 14.31
CA LEU A 105 -6.51 1.52 14.02
C LEU A 105 -6.28 0.70 15.31
N HIS A 106 -5.61 1.28 16.30
CA HIS A 106 -5.41 0.63 17.60
C HIS A 106 -6.74 0.36 18.34
N ALA A 107 -7.74 1.24 18.21
CA ALA A 107 -9.08 1.00 18.74
C ALA A 107 -9.79 -0.21 18.08
N GLY A 108 -9.48 -0.49 16.82
CA GLY A 108 -9.89 -1.71 16.11
C GLY A 108 -8.98 -2.93 16.33
N GLY A 109 -8.01 -2.86 17.25
CA GLY A 109 -7.03 -3.92 17.49
C GLY A 109 -5.92 -4.04 16.43
N LEU A 110 -5.79 -3.09 15.50
CA LEU A 110 -4.80 -3.10 14.42
C LEU A 110 -3.57 -2.26 14.77
N SER A 111 -2.37 -2.80 14.57
CA SER A 111 -1.11 -2.05 14.71
C SER A 111 -0.98 -0.91 13.71
N CYS A 112 -0.48 0.26 14.12
CA CYS A 112 -0.09 1.35 13.22
C CYS A 112 1.14 2.12 13.73
N LYS A 113 2.19 2.22 12.91
CA LYS A 113 3.38 3.05 13.20
C LYS A 113 3.15 4.50 12.77
N VAL A 114 3.30 5.46 13.68
CA VAL A 114 3.45 6.88 13.27
C VAL A 114 4.91 7.11 12.94
N LEU A 115 5.20 7.53 11.70
CA LEU A 115 6.55 7.73 11.18
C LEU A 115 6.76 9.17 10.71
N ASP A 116 8.02 9.58 10.61
CA ASP A 116 8.41 10.75 9.80
C ASP A 116 8.30 10.45 8.29
N LYS A 117 8.54 11.47 7.46
CA LYS A 117 8.35 11.41 6.01
C LYS A 117 9.22 10.35 5.34
N ASP A 118 10.48 10.24 5.77
CA ASP A 118 11.49 9.46 5.06
C ASP A 118 11.38 7.98 5.46
N ALA A 119 11.20 7.70 6.75
CA ALA A 119 10.88 6.36 7.24
C ALA A 119 9.55 5.84 6.67
N PHE A 120 8.54 6.71 6.55
CA PHE A 120 7.27 6.38 5.91
C PHE A 120 7.45 6.04 4.42
N GLN A 121 8.20 6.86 3.67
CA GLN A 121 8.49 6.60 2.25
C GLN A 121 9.18 5.25 2.05
N LYS A 122 10.18 4.91 2.88
CA LYS A 122 10.85 3.60 2.85
C LYS A 122 9.87 2.46 3.08
N GLN A 123 9.13 2.47 4.18
CA GLN A 123 8.20 1.38 4.52
C GLN A 123 7.12 1.20 3.44
N MET A 124 6.75 2.29 2.75
CA MET A 124 5.79 2.21 1.65
C MET A 124 6.34 1.59 0.38
N LEU A 125 7.62 1.77 0.10
CA LEU A 125 8.29 1.07 -0.98
C LEU A 125 8.54 -0.40 -0.61
N GLU A 126 8.93 -0.73 0.64
CA GLU A 126 9.00 -2.13 1.11
C GLU A 126 7.68 -2.87 0.86
N LYS A 127 6.55 -2.25 1.22
CA LYS A 127 5.20 -2.81 1.02
C LYS A 127 4.82 -2.95 -0.45
N LEU A 128 5.26 -2.04 -1.32
CA LEU A 128 5.04 -2.12 -2.77
C LEU A 128 5.91 -3.21 -3.41
N ILE A 129 7.16 -3.33 -3.00
CA ILE A 129 8.09 -4.41 -3.39
C ILE A 129 7.47 -5.76 -3.00
N TRP A 130 7.03 -5.89 -1.75
CA TRP A 130 6.37 -7.11 -1.24
C TRP A 130 5.18 -7.55 -2.08
N ILE A 131 4.19 -6.67 -2.28
CA ILE A 131 2.96 -7.05 -3.01
C ILE A 131 3.24 -7.29 -4.49
N SER A 132 4.22 -6.61 -5.09
CA SER A 132 4.64 -6.83 -6.47
C SER A 132 5.31 -8.19 -6.62
N ALA A 133 6.30 -8.49 -5.76
CA ALA A 133 7.08 -9.71 -5.82
C ALA A 133 6.26 -10.98 -5.49
N PHE A 134 5.59 -11.02 -4.33
CA PHE A 134 4.83 -12.21 -3.92
C PHE A 134 3.66 -12.53 -4.87
N MET A 135 2.98 -11.50 -5.37
CA MET A 135 1.85 -11.71 -6.29
C MET A 135 2.31 -12.07 -7.71
N LEU A 136 3.52 -11.65 -8.13
CA LEU A 136 4.10 -12.04 -9.42
C LEU A 136 4.62 -13.47 -9.39
N VAL A 137 5.49 -13.82 -8.42
CA VAL A 137 6.01 -15.19 -8.27
C VAL A 137 4.88 -16.19 -8.12
N GLY A 138 3.91 -15.93 -7.24
CA GLY A 138 2.77 -16.82 -7.07
C GLY A 138 1.78 -16.85 -8.25
N ALA A 139 1.89 -15.92 -9.22
CA ALA A 139 1.15 -16.03 -10.48
C ALA A 139 1.88 -16.92 -11.52
N ARG A 140 3.20 -17.10 -11.40
CA ARG A 140 4.00 -18.09 -12.17
C ARG A 140 3.72 -19.52 -11.77
N HIS A 141 3.22 -19.74 -10.55
CA HIS A 141 2.96 -21.05 -9.96
C HIS A 141 1.45 -21.24 -9.73
N PRO A 142 0.71 -21.82 -10.70
CA PRO A 142 -0.76 -21.84 -10.67
C PRO A 142 -1.34 -22.45 -9.39
N GLY A 143 -2.19 -21.69 -8.71
CA GLY A 143 -2.83 -22.10 -7.45
C GLY A 143 -2.01 -21.84 -6.18
N ALA A 144 -0.81 -21.27 -6.29
CA ALA A 144 -0.04 -20.87 -5.12
C ALA A 144 -0.80 -19.85 -4.24
N THR A 145 -0.54 -19.93 -2.94
CA THR A 145 -0.86 -18.87 -1.98
C THR A 145 0.42 -18.13 -1.59
N VAL A 146 0.30 -17.01 -0.89
CA VAL A 146 1.46 -16.27 -0.36
C VAL A 146 2.36 -17.17 0.52
N GLY A 147 1.77 -18.11 1.27
CA GLY A 147 2.52 -19.08 2.08
C GLY A 147 3.25 -20.12 1.24
N VAL A 148 2.66 -20.58 0.13
CA VAL A 148 3.35 -21.47 -0.83
C VAL A 148 4.54 -20.74 -1.48
N VAL A 149 4.37 -19.46 -1.85
CA VAL A 149 5.49 -18.64 -2.36
C VAL A 149 6.61 -18.48 -1.33
N GLU A 150 6.28 -18.21 -0.06
CA GLU A 150 7.27 -18.04 1.00
C GLU A 150 8.01 -19.34 1.36
N LYS A 151 7.33 -20.48 1.28
CA LYS A 151 7.86 -21.79 1.66
C LYS A 151 8.59 -22.50 0.53
N ASP A 152 7.94 -22.61 -0.63
CA ASP A 152 8.35 -23.51 -1.72
C ASP A 152 9.07 -22.75 -2.85
N PHE A 153 8.84 -21.43 -2.98
CA PHE A 153 9.44 -20.57 -4.02
C PHE A 153 10.25 -19.40 -3.43
N ARG A 154 10.84 -19.58 -2.24
CA ARG A 154 11.52 -18.51 -1.49
C ARG A 154 12.68 -17.87 -2.25
N SER A 155 13.47 -18.68 -2.97
CA SER A 155 14.61 -18.18 -3.76
C SER A 155 14.18 -17.23 -4.88
N GLU A 156 13.10 -17.55 -5.60
CA GLU A 156 12.52 -16.67 -6.62
C GLU A 156 12.06 -15.34 -6.01
N VAL A 157 11.29 -15.39 -4.91
CA VAL A 157 10.74 -14.16 -4.33
C VAL A 157 11.81 -13.29 -3.67
N CYS A 158 12.81 -13.86 -2.98
CA CYS A 158 13.95 -13.10 -2.46
C CYS A 158 14.78 -12.45 -3.59
N SER A 159 15.00 -13.16 -4.70
CA SER A 159 15.72 -12.62 -5.87
C SER A 159 14.98 -11.42 -6.47
N LEU A 160 13.66 -11.54 -6.64
CA LEU A 160 12.84 -10.45 -7.16
C LEU A 160 12.69 -9.28 -6.17
N ILE A 161 12.55 -9.55 -4.86
CA ILE A 161 12.57 -8.51 -3.82
C ILE A 161 13.86 -7.70 -3.90
N THR A 162 15.01 -8.37 -4.09
CA THR A 162 16.33 -7.73 -4.19
C THR A 162 16.42 -6.83 -5.44
N GLU A 163 15.97 -7.33 -6.60
CA GLU A 163 15.93 -6.56 -7.85
C GLU A 163 15.03 -5.32 -7.74
N LEU A 164 13.78 -5.49 -7.29
CA LEU A 164 12.83 -4.39 -7.15
C LEU A 164 13.27 -3.36 -6.09
N ALA A 165 13.97 -3.80 -5.05
CA ALA A 165 14.56 -2.92 -4.05
C ALA A 165 15.70 -2.08 -4.63
N ALA A 166 16.59 -2.68 -5.43
CA ALA A 166 17.68 -1.96 -6.09
C ALA A 166 17.13 -0.89 -7.04
N ALA A 167 16.12 -1.22 -7.85
CA ALA A 167 15.44 -0.27 -8.73
C ALA A 167 14.74 0.85 -7.96
N ALA A 168 14.00 0.54 -6.89
CA ALA A 168 13.33 1.54 -6.05
C ALA A 168 14.33 2.45 -5.32
N ALA A 169 15.43 1.89 -4.81
CA ALA A 169 16.50 2.62 -4.13
C ALA A 169 17.16 3.64 -5.07
N ALA A 170 17.50 3.21 -6.29
CA ALA A 170 18.08 4.09 -7.31
C ALA A 170 17.12 5.21 -7.75
N GLU A 171 15.86 4.88 -8.07
CA GLU A 171 14.85 5.83 -8.54
C GLU A 171 14.41 6.83 -7.46
N LYS A 172 14.47 6.47 -6.17
CA LYS A 172 14.09 7.35 -5.06
C LYS A 172 15.25 7.92 -4.26
N ALA A 173 16.49 7.59 -4.63
CA ALA A 173 17.72 7.97 -3.92
C ALA A 173 17.66 7.64 -2.41
N ILE A 174 17.20 6.43 -2.08
CA ILE A 174 17.08 5.93 -0.70
C ILE A 174 17.94 4.68 -0.48
N VAL A 175 18.22 4.38 0.79
CA VAL A 175 18.83 3.13 1.23
C VAL A 175 17.84 2.40 2.14
N PHE A 176 17.49 1.16 1.80
CA PHE A 176 16.68 0.28 2.65
C PHE A 176 17.54 -0.37 3.75
N GLU A 177 16.92 -0.74 4.85
CA GLU A 177 17.56 -1.42 5.97
C GLU A 177 17.79 -2.91 5.66
N ASP A 178 18.98 -3.44 5.99
CA ASP A 178 19.40 -4.83 5.76
C ASP A 178 18.38 -5.87 6.25
N GLY A 179 18.31 -7.04 5.59
CA GLY A 179 17.37 -8.11 5.94
C GLY A 179 15.91 -7.78 5.61
N MET A 180 15.67 -6.90 4.65
CA MET A 180 14.32 -6.54 4.18
C MET A 180 13.57 -7.76 3.64
N ASP A 181 14.22 -8.62 2.86
CA ASP A 181 13.65 -9.86 2.33
C ASP A 181 13.20 -10.80 3.45
N ASP A 182 14.00 -10.99 4.51
CA ASP A 182 13.62 -11.76 5.70
C ASP A 182 12.43 -11.14 6.44
N ARG A 183 12.37 -9.81 6.61
CA ARG A 183 11.19 -9.11 7.17
C ARG A 183 9.94 -9.35 6.32
N LEU A 184 10.08 -9.27 5.01
CA LEU A 184 8.98 -9.41 4.05
C LEU A 184 8.47 -10.87 3.97
N CYS A 185 9.37 -11.86 4.00
CA CYS A 185 9.01 -13.27 4.17
C CYS A 185 8.36 -13.53 5.53
N ALA A 186 8.83 -12.92 6.63
CA ALA A 186 8.21 -13.06 7.95
C ALA A 186 6.78 -12.52 7.97
N TYR A 187 6.54 -11.35 7.36
CA TYR A 187 5.20 -10.81 7.19
C TYR A 187 4.32 -11.71 6.30
N SER A 188 4.84 -12.28 5.20
CA SER A 188 4.11 -13.21 4.33
C SER A 188 3.49 -14.40 5.08
N ARG A 189 4.13 -14.89 6.14
CA ARG A 189 3.61 -16.00 6.96
C ARG A 189 2.32 -15.63 7.71
N THR A 190 2.12 -14.36 8.07
CA THR A 190 0.86 -13.87 8.68
C THR A 190 -0.32 -13.88 7.70
N VAL A 191 -0.04 -13.88 6.39
CA VAL A 191 -1.00 -13.81 5.28
C VAL A 191 -0.95 -15.04 4.37
N ALA A 192 -0.40 -16.15 4.88
CA ALA A 192 -0.05 -17.34 4.11
C ALA A 192 -1.20 -17.95 3.29
N HIS A 193 -2.45 -17.75 3.71
CA HIS A 193 -3.65 -18.29 3.06
C HIS A 193 -4.17 -17.47 1.88
N PHE A 194 -3.66 -16.24 1.65
CA PHE A 194 -4.15 -15.40 0.56
C PHE A 194 -3.70 -15.93 -0.81
N PRO A 195 -4.62 -16.03 -1.81
CA PRO A 195 -4.26 -16.48 -3.15
C PRO A 195 -3.49 -15.40 -3.91
N THR A 196 -2.44 -15.79 -4.61
CA THR A 196 -1.61 -14.87 -5.40
C THR A 196 -2.18 -14.64 -6.79
N ALA A 197 -2.15 -13.38 -7.24
CA ALA A 197 -2.49 -13.00 -8.61
C ALA A 197 -1.97 -11.59 -8.91
N VAL A 198 -1.37 -11.40 -10.09
CA VAL A 198 -1.07 -10.05 -10.58
C VAL A 198 -2.38 -9.31 -10.82
N LYS A 199 -2.65 -8.30 -10.00
CA LYS A 199 -3.86 -7.49 -10.03
C LYS A 199 -3.50 -6.03 -9.97
N GLU A 200 -4.29 -5.22 -10.66
CA GLU A 200 -4.12 -3.77 -10.71
C GLU A 200 -2.73 -3.38 -11.21
N PHE A 201 -2.37 -3.93 -12.36
CA PHE A 201 -1.02 -3.89 -12.89
C PHE A 201 -0.39 -2.50 -12.83
N LYS A 202 -1.00 -1.49 -13.47
CA LYS A 202 -0.61 -0.06 -13.40
C LYS A 202 -0.18 0.35 -12.01
N TRP A 203 -0.92 -0.13 -11.02
CA TRP A 203 -0.86 0.27 -9.63
C TRP A 203 -0.02 -0.63 -8.71
N ARG A 204 0.75 -1.59 -9.24
CA ARG A 204 1.68 -2.43 -8.47
C ARG A 204 2.97 -2.64 -9.27
N ASN A 205 2.98 -3.71 -10.07
CA ASN A 205 4.08 -4.07 -10.97
C ASN A 205 4.33 -3.00 -12.05
N GLY A 206 3.31 -2.24 -12.45
CA GLY A 206 3.39 -1.23 -13.51
C GLY A 206 4.33 -0.07 -13.22
N TRP A 207 4.55 0.29 -11.94
CA TRP A 207 5.57 1.30 -11.61
C TRP A 207 6.97 0.78 -11.93
N PHE A 208 7.34 -0.42 -11.45
CA PHE A 208 8.62 -1.05 -11.76
C PHE A 208 8.81 -1.28 -13.25
N TYR A 209 7.79 -1.79 -13.94
CA TYR A 209 7.83 -2.00 -15.39
C TYR A 209 8.03 -0.68 -16.16
N SER A 210 7.45 0.44 -15.70
CA SER A 210 7.69 1.75 -16.34
C SER A 210 9.13 2.27 -16.17
N LEU A 211 9.84 1.85 -15.11
CA LEU A 211 11.28 2.11 -14.99
C LEU A 211 12.07 1.31 -16.04
N SER A 212 11.67 0.06 -16.28
CA SER A 212 12.24 -0.79 -17.33
C SER A 212 11.98 -0.24 -18.73
N GLU A 213 10.74 0.13 -19.06
CA GLU A 213 10.39 0.75 -20.34
C GLU A 213 11.19 2.04 -20.59
N LYS A 214 11.29 2.91 -19.58
CA LYS A 214 12.08 4.14 -19.64
C LYS A 214 13.57 3.88 -19.89
N ALA A 215 14.17 2.96 -19.12
CA ALA A 215 15.60 2.64 -19.28
C ALA A 215 15.91 2.07 -20.66
N ILE A 216 15.08 1.13 -21.15
CA ILE A 216 15.22 0.52 -22.48
C ILE A 216 15.05 1.57 -23.59
N ALA A 217 14.08 2.48 -23.47
CA ALA A 217 13.89 3.58 -24.43
C ALA A 217 15.07 4.56 -24.45
N GLU A 218 15.77 4.74 -23.33
CA GLU A 218 17.01 5.51 -23.20
C GLU A 218 18.26 4.72 -23.65
N GLY A 219 18.12 3.49 -24.15
CA GLY A 219 19.23 2.63 -24.58
C GLY A 219 20.07 2.05 -23.43
N LYS A 220 19.55 2.07 -22.20
CA LYS A 220 20.21 1.56 -20.99
C LYS A 220 19.78 0.10 -20.72
N PRO A 221 20.56 -0.66 -19.92
CA PRO A 221 20.12 -1.95 -19.40
C PRO A 221 18.80 -1.84 -18.63
N ASP A 222 17.99 -2.90 -18.69
CA ASP A 222 16.79 -3.01 -17.86
C ASP A 222 17.17 -3.06 -16.36
N PRO A 223 16.65 -2.16 -15.50
CA PRO A 223 16.84 -2.20 -14.05
C PRO A 223 16.09 -3.33 -13.33
N CYS A 224 15.06 -3.92 -13.96
CA CYS A 224 14.25 -5.02 -13.40
C CYS A 224 14.13 -6.21 -14.39
N PRO A 225 15.24 -6.83 -14.82
CA PRO A 225 15.22 -7.83 -15.90
C PRO A 225 14.46 -9.11 -15.55
N LEU A 226 14.50 -9.60 -14.30
CA LEU A 226 13.70 -10.76 -13.87
C LEU A 226 12.21 -10.40 -13.88
N HIS A 227 11.86 -9.26 -13.31
CA HIS A 227 10.49 -8.73 -13.28
C HIS A 227 9.88 -8.59 -14.67
N THR A 228 10.58 -7.91 -15.58
CA THR A 228 10.20 -7.75 -16.99
C THR A 228 10.01 -9.11 -17.68
N THR A 229 10.92 -10.05 -17.44
CA THR A 229 10.84 -11.40 -18.04
C THR A 229 9.61 -12.14 -17.55
N TRP A 230 9.37 -12.18 -16.25
CA TRP A 230 8.25 -12.92 -15.66
C TRP A 230 6.88 -12.29 -15.97
N LEU A 231 6.80 -10.97 -16.14
CA LEU A 231 5.58 -10.32 -16.62
C LEU A 231 5.23 -10.74 -18.06
N LYS A 232 6.24 -10.87 -18.93
CA LYS A 232 6.08 -11.31 -20.34
C LYS A 232 5.73 -12.79 -20.44
N GLU A 233 6.37 -13.65 -19.63
CA GLU A 233 6.02 -15.07 -19.51
C GLU A 233 4.53 -15.27 -19.17
N LEU A 234 4.01 -14.44 -18.27
CA LEU A 234 2.61 -14.44 -17.84
C LEU A 234 1.65 -13.69 -18.77
N LYS A 235 2.16 -13.05 -19.84
CA LYS A 235 1.40 -12.22 -20.79
C LYS A 235 0.60 -11.11 -20.09
N VAL A 236 1.19 -10.53 -19.04
CA VAL A 236 0.65 -9.35 -18.33
C VAL A 236 1.01 -8.06 -19.08
N VAL A 237 2.14 -8.07 -19.79
CA VAL A 237 2.69 -7.04 -20.67
C VAL A 237 3.14 -7.66 -21.99
#